data_AF-A0A5J5BNL5-F1
#
_entry.id   AF-A0A5J5BNL5-F1
#
_cell.length_a   1.000
_cell.length_b   1.000
_cell.length_c   1.000
_cell.angle_alpha   90.00
_cell.angle_beta   90.00
_cell.angle_gamma   90.00
#
_symmetry.space_group_name_H-M   'P 1'
#
loop_
_entity.id
_entity.type
_entity.pdbx_description
1 polymer ?
#
loop_
_entity_poly.entity_id
_entity_poly.type
_entity_poly.pdbx_seq_one_letter_code
_entity_poly.pdbx_strand_id
1 'polypeptide(L)'
;MSHPSSLPESSSDHDGIFEVKLHQGEGQESRSYAVATKYVKELKLSKLANYFNNIGDQNLQSIPREILQGMDVVIKQNPSRPRHSHSPVTGPVQILQGSYIKASRVIRQILKPTQQGLALCLDYSILTSIHRPVTVKICRSSYSRIWQKRLHRFGDVAQNFGMRVSEYMTEVEARVLHAPTLKLKLSGILLVDAKAVERWALLDFTSPNMVLDVDYFVWMLRERCGRLGMPMEVPLFCRSTQMSLFGDVDQLCLLLESVVEKVGSNLQIIVCAMTNKHRGYKYLKWISDTEIGIVTQCYLSTNANRSPNKKNAHYFDNLALKINAKLQGSNIKLNE
;
A
#
# COMPACT_ATOMS: atom_id res chain seq x y z
N MET A 1 5.86 19.58 39.40
CA MET A 1 6.79 18.75 40.19
C MET A 1 7.16 17.54 39.32
N SER A 2 8.42 17.24 39.02
CA SER A 2 9.69 17.94 39.29
C SER A 2 10.26 18.56 38.01
N HIS A 3 11.04 19.63 38.11
CA HIS A 3 11.90 20.07 37.01
C HIS A 3 13.13 19.14 36.95
N PRO A 4 13.61 18.74 35.76
CA PRO A 4 14.99 18.29 35.63
C PRO A 4 15.89 19.47 36.00
N SER A 5 16.89 19.24 36.84
CA SER A 5 17.92 20.23 37.16
C SER A 5 18.58 20.72 35.86
N SER A 6 18.78 22.03 35.77
CA SER A 6 19.52 22.67 34.67
C SER A 6 20.92 22.06 34.54
N LEU A 7 21.26 21.57 33.35
CA LEU A 7 22.64 21.26 33.01
C LEU A 7 23.45 22.57 32.99
N PRO A 8 24.70 22.59 33.50
CA PRO A 8 25.48 23.81 33.62
C PRO A 8 25.91 24.37 32.26
N GLU A 9 25.83 25.69 32.11
CA GLU A 9 26.35 26.44 30.97
C GLU A 9 27.88 26.61 31.07
N SER A 10 28.64 25.52 30.97
CA SER A 10 30.11 25.57 30.82
C SER A 10 30.63 24.48 29.88
N SER A 11 31.54 24.87 28.98
CA SER A 11 31.97 24.08 27.83
C SER A 11 33.09 23.07 28.13
N SER A 12 33.07 22.44 29.30
CA SER A 12 34.20 21.61 29.78
C SER A 12 33.82 20.28 30.43
N ASP A 13 32.55 19.86 30.40
CA ASP A 13 32.15 18.56 30.96
C ASP A 13 31.01 17.91 30.15
N HIS A 14 31.37 17.12 29.14
CA HIS A 14 30.43 16.39 28.27
C HIS A 14 30.57 14.86 28.39
N ASP A 15 31.64 14.39 29.03
CA ASP A 15 32.02 12.99 29.14
C ASP A 15 31.96 12.58 30.61
N GLY A 16 30.99 11.72 30.97
CA GLY A 16 30.79 11.34 32.37
C GLY A 16 29.79 10.21 32.53
N ILE A 17 29.78 9.58 33.71
CA ILE A 17 28.80 8.56 34.07
C ILE A 17 27.82 9.15 35.08
N PHE A 18 26.57 9.30 34.67
CA PHE A 18 25.51 9.93 35.45
C PHE A 18 24.53 8.88 35.98
N GLU A 19 24.24 8.90 37.29
CA GLU A 19 23.21 8.02 37.87
C GLU A 19 21.82 8.65 37.67
N VAL A 20 20.99 8.05 36.80
CA VAL A 20 19.63 8.52 36.51
C VAL A 20 18.62 7.63 37.23
N LYS A 21 17.89 8.20 38.20
CA LYS A 21 16.83 7.51 38.95
C LYS A 21 15.48 7.73 38.27
N LEU A 22 14.83 6.63 37.88
CA LEU A 22 13.49 6.62 37.30
C LEU A 22 12.46 6.19 38.35
N HIS A 23 11.59 7.12 38.72
CA HIS A 23 10.42 6.87 39.54
C HIS A 23 9.21 6.52 38.65
N GLN A 24 8.55 5.39 38.88
CA GLN A 24 7.35 4.94 38.15
C GLN A 24 6.10 5.00 39.04
N GLY A 25 5.60 6.21 39.28
CA GLY A 25 4.35 6.43 40.02
C GLY A 25 4.41 6.07 41.51
N GLU A 26 3.30 6.27 42.21
CA GLU A 26 3.19 5.93 43.62
C GLU A 26 3.06 4.40 43.79
N GLY A 27 4.02 3.79 44.49
CA GLY A 27 3.97 2.37 44.88
C GLY A 27 4.91 1.41 44.14
N GLN A 28 5.79 1.86 43.24
CA GLN A 28 6.84 1.01 42.65
C GLN A 28 8.26 1.44 43.05
N GLU A 29 9.15 0.47 43.23
CA GLU A 29 10.56 0.70 43.54
C GLU A 29 11.25 1.52 42.44
N SER A 30 12.03 2.54 42.84
CA SER A 30 12.79 3.38 41.92
C SER A 30 13.95 2.60 41.30
N ARG A 31 14.07 2.62 39.97
CA ARG A 31 15.20 2.01 39.25
C ARG A 31 16.25 3.05 38.93
N SER A 32 17.49 2.82 39.34
CA SER A 32 18.64 3.61 38.89
C SER A 32 19.30 3.02 37.65
N TYR A 33 19.85 3.91 36.81
CA TYR A 33 20.58 3.57 35.60
C TYR A 33 21.86 4.40 35.55
N ALA A 34 23.01 3.76 35.36
CA ALA A 34 24.25 4.46 35.02
C ALA A 34 24.22 4.81 33.53
N VAL A 35 24.28 6.09 33.19
CA VAL A 35 24.28 6.60 31.81
C VAL A 35 25.63 7.25 31.54
N ALA A 36 26.45 6.61 30.71
CA ALA A 36 27.69 7.21 30.21
C ALA A 36 27.37 8.13 29.02
N THR A 37 27.69 9.41 29.11
CA THR A 37 27.73 10.31 27.95
C THR A 37 29.16 10.41 27.44
N LYS A 38 29.28 10.62 26.12
CA LYS A 38 30.55 10.91 25.46
C LYS A 38 30.32 11.85 24.29
N TYR A 39 31.09 12.91 24.21
CA TYR A 39 31.15 13.81 23.07
C TYR A 39 31.75 13.07 21.87
N VAL A 40 31.05 13.11 20.73
CA VAL A 40 31.48 12.45 19.49
C VAL A 40 31.92 13.47 18.44
N LYS A 41 31.09 14.48 18.17
CA LYS A 41 31.36 15.53 17.17
C LYS A 41 30.37 16.69 17.22
N GLU A 42 30.79 17.83 16.71
CA GLU A 42 29.95 18.99 16.40
C GLU A 42 29.29 18.85 15.01
N LEU A 43 27.99 19.12 14.90
CA LEU A 43 27.26 19.15 13.64
C LEU A 43 27.15 20.58 13.08
N LYS A 44 28.15 21.00 12.30
CA LYS A 44 28.24 22.37 11.74
C LYS A 44 27.15 22.68 10.71
N LEU A 45 26.11 23.41 11.13
CA LEU A 45 24.97 23.83 10.29
C LEU A 45 25.37 24.61 9.03
N SER A 46 26.53 25.26 8.99
CA SER A 46 27.05 25.93 7.79
C SER A 46 27.19 24.98 6.59
N LYS A 47 27.45 23.68 6.80
CA LYS A 47 27.46 22.68 5.71
C LYS A 47 26.08 22.52 5.06
N LEU A 48 25.00 22.72 5.82
CA LEU A 48 23.64 22.66 5.30
C LEU A 48 23.26 23.95 4.55
N ALA A 49 23.68 25.11 5.05
CA ALA A 49 23.54 26.37 4.32
C ALA A 49 24.29 26.34 2.98
N ASN A 50 25.54 25.86 2.97
CA ASN A 50 26.32 25.66 1.75
C ASN A 50 25.62 24.68 0.80
N TYR A 51 25.07 23.57 1.30
CA TYR A 51 24.31 22.64 0.46
C TYR A 51 23.14 23.35 -0.25
N PHE A 52 22.34 24.16 0.46
CA PHE A 52 21.21 24.89 -0.15
C PHE A 52 21.65 25.96 -1.15
N ASN A 53 22.72 26.70 -0.86
CA ASN A 53 23.24 27.74 -1.74
C ASN A 53 23.79 27.19 -3.07
N ASN A 54 24.15 25.90 -3.13
CA ASN A 54 24.70 25.25 -4.32
C ASN A 54 23.69 24.31 -5.03
N ILE A 55 22.39 24.35 -4.69
CA ILE A 55 21.38 23.53 -5.39
C ILE A 55 21.18 24.05 -6.82
N GLY A 56 21.78 23.36 -7.78
CA GLY A 56 21.70 23.68 -9.21
C GLY A 56 23.06 23.64 -9.92
N ASP A 57 24.15 23.76 -9.17
CA ASP A 57 25.49 23.60 -9.71
C ASP A 57 25.82 22.14 -10.02
N GLN A 58 26.64 21.92 -11.05
CA GLN A 58 27.08 20.58 -11.46
C GLN A 58 28.06 19.92 -10.46
N ASN A 59 28.53 20.68 -9.45
CA ASN A 59 29.29 20.13 -8.33
C ASN A 59 28.37 19.38 -7.36
N LEU A 60 28.37 18.04 -7.42
CA LEU A 60 27.64 17.17 -6.49
C LEU A 60 28.15 17.30 -5.04
N GLN A 61 27.73 18.34 -4.31
CA GLN A 61 27.82 18.35 -2.86
C GLN A 61 26.89 17.27 -2.30
N SER A 62 27.46 16.33 -1.57
CA SER A 62 26.70 15.25 -0.94
C SER A 62 25.74 15.80 0.11
N ILE A 63 24.49 15.32 0.07
CA ILE A 63 23.44 15.71 1.04
C ILE A 63 23.99 15.49 2.47
N PRO A 64 23.97 16.51 3.36
CA PRO A 64 24.55 16.41 4.71
C PRO A 64 23.67 15.59 5.65
N ARG A 65 23.62 14.26 5.42
CA ARG A 65 22.70 13.30 6.08
C ARG A 65 22.75 13.37 7.59
N GLU A 66 23.94 13.49 8.18
CA GLU A 66 24.12 13.50 9.64
C GLU A 66 23.49 14.74 10.29
N ILE A 67 23.55 15.89 9.61
CA ILE A 67 22.92 17.13 10.08
C ILE A 67 21.40 17.00 9.98
N LEU A 68 20.90 16.50 8.84
CA LEU A 68 19.46 16.25 8.67
C LEU A 68 18.91 15.24 9.69
N GLN A 69 19.68 14.21 10.03
CA GLN A 69 19.35 13.24 11.08
C GLN A 69 19.31 13.90 12.47
N GLY A 70 20.31 14.73 12.81
CA GLY A 70 20.30 15.51 14.07
C GLY A 70 19.08 16.42 14.17
N MET A 71 18.76 17.15 13.10
CA MET A 71 17.57 18.02 13.03
C MET A 71 16.26 17.23 13.10
N ASP A 72 16.19 16.06 12.46
CA ASP A 72 15.02 15.17 12.52
C ASP A 72 14.81 14.58 13.94
N VAL A 73 15.88 14.31 14.69
CA VAL A 73 15.80 13.96 16.13
C VAL A 73 15.25 15.13 16.95
N VAL A 74 15.75 16.36 16.76
CA VAL A 74 15.26 17.57 17.43
C VAL A 74 13.77 17.79 17.13
N ILE A 75 13.37 17.68 15.86
CA ILE A 75 11.97 17.78 15.41
C ILE A 75 11.07 16.72 16.03
N LYS A 76 11.56 15.47 16.15
CA LYS A 76 10.80 14.33 16.72
C LYS A 76 10.73 14.31 18.24
N GLN A 77 11.53 15.11 18.93
CA GLN A 77 11.52 15.14 20.38
C GLN A 77 10.28 15.86 20.91
N ASN A 78 9.41 15.12 21.60
CA ASN A 78 8.20 15.66 22.21
C ASN A 78 8.23 15.40 23.73
N PRO A 79 8.38 16.43 24.58
CA PRO A 79 8.44 16.27 26.04
C PRO A 79 7.21 15.59 26.65
N SER A 80 6.04 15.67 26.00
CA SER A 80 4.77 15.13 26.50
C SER A 80 4.46 13.68 26.09
N ARG A 81 5.46 12.88 25.70
CA ARG A 81 5.25 11.54 25.12
C ARG A 81 5.21 10.43 26.19
N PRO A 82 4.14 9.62 26.29
CA PRO A 82 4.18 8.37 27.05
C PRO A 82 5.12 7.37 26.38
N ARG A 83 6.05 6.78 27.14
CA ARG A 83 7.26 6.08 26.63
C ARG A 83 7.00 4.77 25.87
N HIS A 84 5.76 4.33 25.70
CA HIS A 84 5.39 3.06 25.07
C HIS A 84 5.04 3.20 23.57
N SER A 85 5.91 3.81 22.77
CA SER A 85 5.73 3.87 21.31
C SER A 85 7.05 3.87 20.52
N HIS A 86 7.36 2.78 19.82
CA HIS A 86 8.46 2.67 18.86
C HIS A 86 8.07 3.20 17.45
N SER A 87 7.17 4.18 17.37
CA SER A 87 6.54 4.62 16.12
C SER A 87 5.87 6.00 16.24
N PRO A 88 5.41 6.63 15.14
CA PRO A 88 5.24 8.09 15.03
C PRO A 88 4.26 8.73 16.03
N VAL A 89 4.29 10.06 16.12
CA VAL A 89 3.61 10.87 17.15
C VAL A 89 2.12 10.49 17.26
N THR A 90 1.80 9.70 18.29
CA THR A 90 0.44 9.23 18.53
C THR A 90 -0.44 10.38 19.00
N GLY A 91 -1.48 10.68 18.23
CA GLY A 91 -2.55 11.58 18.57
C GLY A 91 -3.52 11.01 19.61
N PRO A 92 -4.55 11.79 20.01
CA PRO A 92 -5.61 11.26 20.83
C PRO A 92 -6.25 10.05 20.13
N VAL A 93 -6.42 8.99 20.90
CA VAL A 93 -7.07 7.76 20.46
C VAL A 93 -8.57 8.00 20.37
N GLN A 94 -9.20 7.58 19.27
CA GLN A 94 -10.64 7.44 19.20
C GLN A 94 -10.98 5.95 19.12
N ILE A 95 -11.54 5.41 20.20
CA ILE A 95 -12.06 4.04 20.19
C ILE A 95 -13.34 4.05 19.35
N LEU A 96 -13.38 3.25 18.29
CA LEU A 96 -14.58 3.09 17.46
C LEU A 96 -15.52 2.13 18.19
N GLN A 97 -16.70 2.62 18.60
CA GLN A 97 -17.64 1.83 19.38
C GLN A 97 -18.12 0.58 18.62
N GLY A 98 -18.30 -0.52 19.34
CA GLY A 98 -18.87 -1.78 18.83
C GLY A 98 -17.84 -2.81 18.34
N SER A 99 -16.55 -2.49 18.30
CA SER A 99 -15.51 -3.44 17.94
C SER A 99 -14.33 -3.36 18.93
N TYR A 100 -13.58 -4.46 19.07
CA TYR A 100 -12.36 -4.52 19.89
C TYR A 100 -11.21 -3.62 19.35
N ILE A 101 -11.51 -2.70 18.44
CA ILE A 101 -10.55 -1.99 17.58
C ILE A 101 -10.38 -0.53 18.06
N LYS A 102 -9.21 -0.27 18.61
CA LYS A 102 -8.72 1.03 19.02
C LYS A 102 -8.12 1.76 17.82
N ALA A 103 -8.80 2.80 17.30
CA ALA A 103 -8.25 3.64 16.26
C ALA A 103 -7.41 4.78 16.86
N SER A 104 -6.10 4.70 16.67
CA SER A 104 -5.15 5.72 17.12
C SER A 104 -4.83 6.66 15.95
N ARG A 105 -5.02 7.96 16.13
CA ARG A 105 -4.48 8.94 15.18
C ARG A 105 -2.96 8.92 15.29
N VAL A 106 -2.24 8.98 14.17
CA VAL A 106 -0.79 8.97 14.11
C VAL A 106 -0.35 10.12 13.20
N ILE A 107 0.48 11.02 13.71
CA ILE A 107 1.10 12.08 12.91
C ILE A 107 2.49 11.60 12.51
N ARG A 108 2.73 11.54 11.20
CA ARG A 108 4.06 11.37 10.62
C ARG A 108 4.64 12.75 10.34
N GLN A 109 5.88 12.93 10.77
CA GLN A 109 6.66 14.14 10.56
C GLN A 109 8.06 13.73 10.09
N ILE A 110 8.49 14.32 8.98
CA ILE A 110 9.75 14.01 8.30
C ILE A 110 10.32 15.31 7.78
N LEU A 111 11.56 15.64 8.16
CA LEU A 111 12.29 16.74 7.55
C LEU A 111 12.85 16.30 6.19
N LYS A 112 12.66 17.11 5.14
CA LYS A 112 13.24 16.86 3.81
C LYS A 112 13.92 18.11 3.25
N PRO A 113 15.11 17.99 2.64
CA PRO A 113 15.65 19.04 1.77
C PRO A 113 14.85 19.09 0.46
N THR A 114 14.55 20.30 0.00
CA THR A 114 13.93 20.62 -1.30
C THR A 114 14.74 21.72 -1.99
N GLN A 115 14.40 22.08 -3.23
CA GLN A 115 15.02 23.23 -3.91
C GLN A 115 14.68 24.57 -3.26
N GLN A 116 13.58 24.66 -2.51
CA GLN A 116 13.15 25.87 -1.78
C GLN A 116 13.69 25.93 -0.33
N GLY A 117 14.49 24.95 0.11
CA GLY A 117 15.03 24.87 1.48
C GLY A 117 14.61 23.60 2.23
N LEU A 118 14.43 23.69 3.55
CA LEU A 118 13.91 22.58 4.34
C LEU A 118 12.38 22.59 4.41
N ALA A 119 11.76 21.48 4.04
CA ALA A 119 10.33 21.24 4.24
C ALA A 119 10.09 20.24 5.38
N LEU A 120 9.21 20.59 6.32
CA LEU A 120 8.66 19.65 7.30
C LEU A 120 7.43 18.97 6.70
N CYS A 121 7.60 17.76 6.15
CA CYS A 121 6.48 16.97 5.64
C CYS A 121 5.65 16.44 6.82
N LEU A 122 4.41 16.93 6.93
CA LEU A 122 3.41 16.46 7.89
C LEU A 122 2.35 15.63 7.19
N ASP A 123 2.06 14.45 7.74
CA ASP A 123 1.04 13.53 7.25
C ASP A 123 0.27 12.92 8.43
N TYR A 124 -1.00 12.57 8.22
CA TYR A 124 -1.84 11.94 9.24
C TYR A 124 -2.28 10.55 8.79
N SER A 125 -2.30 9.62 9.73
CA SER A 125 -2.75 8.25 9.49
C SER A 125 -3.61 7.78 10.66
N ILE A 126 -4.46 6.79 10.41
CA ILE A 126 -5.26 6.13 11.44
C ILE A 126 -4.73 4.69 11.54
N LEU A 127 -4.23 4.31 12.71
CA LEU A 127 -3.74 2.97 12.98
C LEU A 127 -4.69 2.25 13.93
N THR A 128 -5.17 1.09 13.53
CA THR A 128 -6.11 0.26 14.28
C THR A 128 -5.36 -0.84 15.04
N SER A 129 -5.57 -0.95 16.35
CA SER A 129 -5.04 -2.05 17.18
C SER A 129 -6.16 -2.72 17.98
N ILE A 130 -6.00 -4.00 18.34
CA ILE A 130 -7.04 -4.75 19.06
C ILE A 130 -6.76 -4.74 20.58
N HIS A 131 -7.76 -4.41 21.40
CA HIS A 131 -7.68 -4.40 22.87
C HIS A 131 -8.89 -5.07 23.54
N ARG A 132 -8.65 -5.71 24.70
CA ARG A 132 -9.69 -6.31 25.58
C ARG A 132 -10.38 -5.24 26.46
N PRO A 133 -11.60 -5.50 27.01
CA PRO A 133 -12.59 -4.45 27.24
C PRO A 133 -12.64 -3.85 28.66
N VAL A 134 -12.92 -2.54 28.75
CA VAL A 134 -13.48 -1.83 29.93
C VAL A 134 -14.42 -0.69 29.43
N THR A 135 -15.32 -0.22 30.29
CA THR A 135 -16.67 0.29 29.96
C THR A 135 -16.83 1.84 29.94
N VAL A 136 -17.47 2.39 28.87
CA VAL A 136 -18.21 3.70 28.83
C VAL A 136 -17.32 4.98 28.97
N LYS A 137 -17.66 6.22 28.56
CA LYS A 137 -18.87 6.89 27.98
C LYS A 137 -18.54 7.61 26.64
N ILE A 138 -19.15 8.77 26.31
CA ILE A 138 -18.88 9.57 25.09
C ILE A 138 -18.83 11.09 25.38
N CYS A 139 -17.92 11.81 24.70
CA CYS A 139 -18.12 13.22 24.31
C CYS A 139 -17.44 13.48 22.95
N ARG A 140 -18.01 14.36 22.10
CA ARG A 140 -17.62 14.52 20.69
C ARG A 140 -17.55 16.01 20.32
N SER A 141 -16.37 16.52 19.92
CA SER A 141 -16.29 17.89 19.36
C SER A 141 -15.06 18.17 18.47
N SER A 142 -15.35 18.91 17.39
CA SER A 142 -14.51 19.80 16.56
C SER A 142 -13.16 19.37 15.98
N TYR A 143 -13.08 19.41 14.64
CA TYR A 143 -11.87 19.11 13.85
C TYR A 143 -10.91 20.31 13.61
N SER A 144 -11.39 21.56 13.64
CA SER A 144 -10.56 22.75 13.31
C SER A 144 -9.58 23.14 14.43
N ARG A 145 -10.03 23.17 15.68
CA ARG A 145 -9.24 23.62 16.86
C ARG A 145 -8.03 22.75 17.22
N ILE A 146 -7.81 21.61 16.53
CA ILE A 146 -6.75 20.65 16.87
C ILE A 146 -5.42 20.98 16.16
N TRP A 147 -5.46 21.57 14.96
CA TRP A 147 -4.26 21.94 14.20
C TRP A 147 -3.46 23.05 14.90
N GLN A 148 -4.12 24.17 15.21
CA GLN A 148 -3.54 25.28 15.97
C GLN A 148 -2.95 24.82 17.32
N LYS A 149 -3.72 24.07 18.13
CA LYS A 149 -3.26 23.54 19.43
C LYS A 149 -2.10 22.54 19.37
N ARG A 150 -1.65 22.12 18.17
CA ARG A 150 -0.54 21.17 18.02
C ARG A 150 0.71 21.76 17.36
N LEU A 151 0.60 22.79 16.51
CA LEU A 151 1.79 23.57 16.14
C LEU A 151 2.40 24.25 17.37
N HIS A 152 1.59 24.81 18.27
CA HIS A 152 2.06 25.35 19.56
C HIS A 152 2.69 24.32 20.53
N ARG A 153 2.84 23.03 20.15
CA ARG A 153 3.62 22.03 20.91
C ARG A 153 4.90 21.57 20.18
N PHE A 154 5.25 22.20 19.06
CA PHE A 154 6.65 22.36 18.65
C PHE A 154 7.25 23.50 19.48
N GLY A 155 7.33 23.28 20.80
CA GLY A 155 7.64 24.29 21.80
C GLY A 155 9.13 24.36 22.11
N ASP A 156 9.51 23.72 23.22
CA ASP A 156 10.73 24.08 23.93
C ASP A 156 12.00 23.61 23.21
N VAL A 157 12.08 22.33 22.82
CA VAL A 157 13.32 21.75 22.25
C VAL A 157 13.67 22.37 20.90
N ALA A 158 12.72 22.50 19.98
CA ALA A 158 13.00 23.07 18.65
C ALA A 158 13.41 24.56 18.73
N GLN A 159 12.81 25.33 19.66
CA GLN A 159 13.16 26.73 19.88
C GLN A 159 14.55 26.89 20.50
N ASN A 160 14.98 26.00 21.40
CA ASN A 160 16.35 25.98 21.94
C ASN A 160 17.42 25.77 20.84
N PHE A 161 17.08 25.09 19.74
CA PHE A 161 17.94 24.94 18.56
C PHE A 161 17.72 26.04 17.50
N GLY A 162 16.99 27.12 17.82
CA GLY A 162 16.69 28.23 16.92
C GLY A 162 15.77 27.89 15.75
N MET A 163 15.16 26.69 15.74
CA MET A 163 14.36 26.21 14.62
C MET A 163 12.98 26.86 14.61
N ARG A 164 12.57 27.38 13.46
CA ARG A 164 11.23 27.93 13.22
C ARG A 164 10.55 27.15 12.10
N VAL A 165 9.25 26.91 12.25
CA VAL A 165 8.42 26.21 11.27
C VAL A 165 7.31 27.17 10.83
N SER A 166 7.11 27.33 9.53
CA SER A 166 6.00 28.11 8.98
C SER A 166 4.67 27.46 9.36
N GLU A 167 3.68 28.25 9.78
CA GLU A 167 2.30 27.77 9.96
C GLU A 167 1.56 27.61 8.61
N TYR A 168 2.10 28.21 7.55
CA TYR A 168 1.59 28.13 6.18
C TYR A 168 2.26 27.01 5.39
N MET A 169 1.47 26.30 4.58
CA MET A 169 1.97 25.29 3.64
C MET A 169 2.84 25.93 2.56
N THR A 170 3.89 25.24 2.13
CA THR A 170 4.75 25.68 1.03
C THR A 170 4.00 25.64 -0.29
N GLU A 171 4.02 26.75 -1.03
CA GLU A 171 3.47 26.83 -2.39
C GLU A 171 4.47 26.27 -3.41
N VAL A 172 3.96 25.47 -4.35
CA VAL A 172 4.76 24.79 -5.38
C VAL A 172 4.02 24.88 -6.71
N GLU A 173 4.74 25.27 -7.76
CA GLU A 173 4.19 25.28 -9.12
C GLU A 173 3.85 23.86 -9.59
N ALA A 174 2.57 23.62 -9.87
CA ALA A 174 2.08 22.37 -10.40
C ALA A 174 1.81 22.48 -11.91
N ARG A 175 2.01 21.39 -12.64
CA ARG A 175 1.61 21.27 -14.05
C ARG A 175 0.64 20.11 -14.22
N VAL A 176 -0.49 20.36 -14.88
CA VAL A 176 -1.44 19.31 -15.28
C VAL A 176 -0.93 18.69 -16.57
N LEU A 177 -0.58 17.40 -16.53
CA LEU A 177 -0.21 16.65 -17.73
C LEU A 177 -1.47 16.30 -18.52
N HIS A 178 -1.46 16.54 -19.82
CA HIS A 178 -2.55 16.11 -20.71
C HIS A 178 -2.60 14.58 -20.78
N ALA A 179 -3.81 14.03 -20.89
CA ALA A 179 -4.00 12.59 -21.07
C ALA A 179 -3.38 12.14 -22.41
N PRO A 180 -2.61 11.04 -22.44
CA PRO A 180 -2.01 10.56 -23.68
C PRO A 180 -3.08 10.05 -24.65
N THR A 181 -2.92 10.37 -25.94
CA THR A 181 -3.77 9.81 -27.00
C THR A 181 -3.39 8.35 -27.26
N LEU A 182 -4.38 7.50 -27.51
CA LEU A 182 -4.19 6.06 -27.77
C LEU A 182 -4.46 5.75 -29.25
N LYS A 183 -3.55 5.02 -29.90
CA LYS A 183 -3.76 4.42 -31.23
C LYS A 183 -4.61 3.15 -31.07
N LEU A 184 -5.82 3.17 -31.62
CA LEU A 184 -6.71 2.01 -31.79
C LEU A 184 -6.83 1.69 -33.29
N LYS A 185 -6.95 0.40 -33.66
CA LYS A 185 -7.00 -0.01 -35.08
C LYS A 185 -8.34 0.33 -35.72
N LEU A 186 -8.32 1.12 -36.80
CA LEU A 186 -9.30 1.38 -37.90
C LEU A 186 -10.81 1.57 -37.61
N SER A 187 -11.33 1.22 -36.43
CA SER A 187 -12.74 1.34 -36.04
C SER A 187 -12.93 1.63 -34.55
N GLY A 188 -11.85 1.89 -33.81
CA GLY A 188 -11.89 2.22 -32.36
C GLY A 188 -12.24 1.07 -31.42
N ILE A 189 -12.39 -0.16 -31.94
CA ILE A 189 -12.81 -1.35 -31.16
C ILE A 189 -11.76 -2.48 -31.22
N LEU A 190 -11.01 -2.60 -32.32
CA LEU A 190 -10.04 -3.67 -32.51
C LEU A 190 -8.77 -3.47 -31.68
N LEU A 191 -8.29 -4.55 -31.06
CA LEU A 191 -7.03 -4.56 -30.32
C LEU A 191 -5.86 -4.38 -31.29
N VAL A 192 -4.75 -3.84 -30.78
CA VAL A 192 -3.56 -3.55 -31.60
C VAL A 192 -2.91 -4.85 -32.09
N ASP A 193 -2.74 -5.80 -31.17
CA ASP A 193 -2.24 -7.16 -31.40
C ASP A 193 -3.17 -8.12 -30.63
N ALA A 194 -4.08 -8.76 -31.38
CA ALA A 194 -5.06 -9.71 -30.86
C ALA A 194 -4.56 -11.15 -31.06
N LYS A 195 -4.68 -11.99 -30.02
CA LYS A 195 -4.20 -13.37 -30.03
C LYS A 195 -5.36 -14.36 -30.15
N ALA A 196 -5.32 -15.22 -31.17
CA ALA A 196 -6.32 -16.27 -31.34
C ALA A 196 -6.33 -17.23 -30.14
N VAL A 197 -7.53 -17.63 -29.70
CA VAL A 197 -7.77 -18.52 -28.57
C VAL A 197 -8.36 -19.83 -29.08
N GLU A 198 -7.51 -20.65 -29.66
CA GLU A 198 -7.83 -21.89 -30.37
C GLU A 198 -7.91 -23.11 -29.45
N ARG A 199 -7.01 -23.19 -28.46
CA ARG A 199 -6.85 -24.35 -27.57
C ARG A 199 -6.95 -23.92 -26.12
N TRP A 200 -8.14 -24.00 -25.55
CA TRP A 200 -8.41 -23.60 -24.17
C TRP A 200 -9.37 -24.56 -23.46
N ALA A 201 -9.39 -24.49 -22.14
CA ALA A 201 -10.26 -25.30 -21.30
C ALA A 201 -11.03 -24.43 -20.28
N LEU A 202 -12.19 -24.93 -19.83
CA LEU A 202 -13.03 -24.31 -18.82
C LEU A 202 -13.09 -25.18 -17.56
N LEU A 203 -12.60 -24.64 -16.43
CA LEU A 203 -12.83 -25.21 -15.11
C LEU A 203 -13.95 -24.43 -14.41
N ASP A 204 -15.06 -25.10 -14.12
CA ASP A 204 -16.20 -24.49 -13.45
C ASP A 204 -16.20 -24.84 -11.96
N PHE A 205 -15.75 -23.92 -11.11
CA PHE A 205 -15.82 -24.01 -9.66
C PHE A 205 -17.09 -23.34 -9.10
N THR A 206 -18.16 -23.19 -9.89
CA THR A 206 -19.39 -22.60 -9.35
C THR A 206 -20.11 -23.51 -8.36
N SER A 207 -20.82 -22.90 -7.40
CA SER A 207 -21.62 -23.64 -6.43
C SER A 207 -22.93 -24.14 -7.06
N PRO A 208 -23.51 -25.25 -6.58
CA PRO A 208 -24.79 -25.77 -7.07
C PRO A 208 -25.97 -24.78 -7.04
N ASN A 209 -25.88 -23.72 -6.23
CA ASN A 209 -26.92 -22.69 -6.13
C ASN A 209 -26.71 -21.51 -7.11
N MET A 210 -25.55 -21.43 -7.78
CA MET A 210 -25.17 -20.35 -8.70
C MET A 210 -24.33 -20.92 -9.86
N VAL A 211 -24.79 -22.04 -10.42
CA VAL A 211 -24.15 -22.78 -11.52
C VAL A 211 -23.91 -21.86 -12.72
N LEU A 212 -22.76 -22.02 -13.38
CA LEU A 212 -22.47 -21.34 -14.64
C LEU A 212 -23.36 -21.89 -15.76
N ASP A 213 -24.04 -21.01 -16.49
CA ASP A 213 -24.57 -21.36 -17.81
C ASP A 213 -23.38 -21.43 -18.79
N VAL A 214 -22.87 -22.65 -19.01
CA VAL A 214 -21.66 -22.91 -19.79
C VAL A 214 -21.86 -22.51 -21.26
N ASP A 215 -22.99 -22.86 -21.86
CA ASP A 215 -23.26 -22.61 -23.27
C ASP A 215 -23.42 -21.11 -23.53
N TYR A 216 -24.20 -20.40 -22.70
CA TYR A 216 -24.30 -18.94 -22.76
C TYR A 216 -22.95 -18.27 -22.52
N PHE A 217 -22.17 -18.74 -21.53
CA PHE A 217 -20.85 -18.18 -21.23
C PHE A 217 -19.87 -18.34 -22.40
N VAL A 218 -19.76 -19.54 -22.97
CA VAL A 218 -18.88 -19.83 -24.11
C VAL A 218 -19.32 -19.02 -25.32
N TRP A 219 -20.62 -19.01 -25.65
CA TRP A 219 -21.15 -18.22 -26.76
C TRP A 219 -20.84 -16.72 -26.59
N MET A 220 -21.22 -16.13 -25.45
CA MET A 220 -21.04 -14.70 -25.19
C MET A 220 -19.56 -14.31 -25.14
N LEU A 221 -18.69 -15.13 -24.55
CA LEU A 221 -17.26 -14.85 -24.54
C LEU A 221 -16.69 -14.84 -25.96
N ARG A 222 -16.98 -15.87 -26.78
CA ARG A 222 -16.55 -15.93 -28.19
C ARG A 222 -17.06 -14.73 -28.99
N GLU A 223 -18.31 -14.34 -28.79
CA GLU A 223 -18.96 -13.19 -29.43
C GLU A 223 -18.20 -11.88 -29.14
N ARG A 224 -17.88 -11.62 -27.86
CA ARG A 224 -17.16 -10.41 -27.44
C ARG A 224 -15.69 -10.42 -27.85
N CYS A 225 -15.02 -11.56 -27.77
CA CYS A 225 -13.65 -11.73 -28.26
C CYS A 225 -13.57 -11.45 -29.78
N GLY A 226 -14.50 -11.99 -30.56
CA GLY A 226 -14.59 -11.76 -32.00
C GLY A 226 -14.74 -10.29 -32.38
N ARG A 227 -15.59 -9.53 -31.68
CA ARG A 227 -15.74 -8.06 -31.90
C ARG A 227 -14.45 -7.27 -31.67
N LEU A 228 -13.55 -7.76 -30.82
CA LEU A 228 -12.26 -7.15 -30.51
C LEU A 228 -11.15 -7.57 -31.52
N GLY A 229 -11.48 -8.40 -32.51
CA GLY A 229 -10.53 -8.99 -33.44
C GLY A 229 -9.77 -10.19 -32.87
N MET A 230 -10.24 -10.76 -31.77
CA MET A 230 -9.62 -11.89 -31.07
C MET A 230 -10.47 -13.16 -31.31
N PRO A 231 -10.25 -13.93 -32.40
CA PRO A 231 -11.03 -15.13 -32.65
C PRO A 231 -10.81 -16.14 -31.52
N MET A 232 -11.89 -16.79 -31.10
CA MET A 232 -11.90 -17.72 -29.97
C MET A 232 -12.76 -18.93 -30.30
N GLU A 233 -12.21 -20.12 -30.12
CA GLU A 233 -12.91 -21.37 -30.37
C GLU A 233 -13.77 -21.80 -29.18
N VAL A 234 -14.51 -22.90 -29.34
CA VAL A 234 -15.13 -23.59 -28.20
C VAL A 234 -14.05 -24.23 -27.31
N PRO A 235 -14.26 -24.37 -25.99
CA PRO A 235 -13.28 -25.01 -25.13
C PRO A 235 -13.14 -26.49 -25.49
N LEU A 236 -11.90 -26.97 -25.54
CA LEU A 236 -11.58 -28.38 -25.84
C LEU A 236 -11.91 -29.32 -24.67
N PHE A 237 -12.02 -28.77 -23.46
CA PHE A 237 -12.40 -29.50 -22.26
C PHE A 237 -13.15 -28.59 -21.28
N CYS A 238 -14.28 -29.08 -20.76
CA CYS A 238 -15.05 -28.45 -19.69
C CYS A 238 -15.17 -29.42 -18.51
N ARG A 239 -14.87 -28.96 -17.29
CA ARG A 239 -15.02 -29.78 -16.08
C ARG A 239 -15.62 -28.95 -14.94
N SER A 240 -16.77 -29.39 -14.44
CA SER A 240 -17.34 -28.90 -13.18
C SER A 240 -16.57 -29.48 -11.98
N THR A 241 -16.40 -28.65 -10.96
CA THR A 241 -15.60 -28.91 -9.76
C THR A 241 -16.07 -27.98 -8.63
N GLN A 242 -15.48 -28.06 -7.44
CA GLN A 242 -15.96 -27.37 -6.24
C GLN A 242 -14.95 -26.37 -5.67
N MET A 243 -15.45 -25.26 -5.13
CA MET A 243 -14.65 -24.26 -4.40
C MET A 243 -13.84 -24.83 -3.22
N SER A 244 -14.22 -26.00 -2.70
CA SER A 244 -13.50 -26.72 -1.64
C SER A 244 -12.09 -27.13 -2.05
N LEU A 245 -11.83 -27.44 -3.33
CA LEU A 245 -10.49 -27.83 -3.82
C LEU A 245 -9.46 -26.70 -3.66
N PHE A 246 -9.86 -25.44 -3.55
CA PHE A 246 -8.90 -24.38 -3.23
C PHE A 246 -8.32 -24.49 -1.80
N GLY A 247 -8.86 -25.35 -0.93
CA GLY A 247 -8.28 -25.69 0.37
C GLY A 247 -7.25 -26.82 0.32
N ASP A 248 -7.19 -27.57 -0.80
CA ASP A 248 -6.38 -28.78 -0.97
C ASP A 248 -5.42 -28.58 -2.15
N VAL A 249 -4.14 -28.40 -1.83
CA VAL A 249 -3.10 -28.03 -2.82
C VAL A 249 -2.83 -29.20 -3.77
N ASP A 250 -2.83 -30.43 -3.26
CA ASP A 250 -2.48 -31.63 -4.03
C ASP A 250 -3.60 -31.98 -5.01
N GLN A 251 -4.87 -31.96 -4.55
CA GLN A 251 -6.03 -32.15 -5.43
C GLN A 251 -6.16 -31.05 -6.48
N LEU A 252 -5.75 -29.83 -6.17
CA LEU A 252 -5.73 -28.71 -7.11
C LEU A 252 -4.62 -28.85 -8.16
N CYS A 253 -3.47 -29.44 -7.81
CA CYS A 253 -2.42 -29.80 -8.76
C CYS A 253 -2.88 -30.88 -9.73
N LEU A 254 -3.36 -32.01 -9.19
CA LEU A 254 -3.92 -33.13 -9.98
C LEU A 254 -5.06 -32.68 -10.91
N LEU A 255 -5.90 -31.75 -10.46
CA LEU A 255 -6.95 -31.16 -11.29
C LEU A 255 -6.36 -30.42 -12.50
N LEU A 256 -5.37 -29.55 -12.30
CA LEU A 256 -4.76 -28.76 -13.37
C LEU A 256 -3.95 -29.66 -14.33
N GLU A 257 -3.18 -30.61 -13.81
CA GLU A 257 -2.45 -31.62 -14.59
C GLU A 257 -3.40 -32.43 -15.48
N SER A 258 -4.53 -32.90 -14.93
CA SER A 258 -5.54 -33.64 -15.72
C SER A 258 -6.15 -32.83 -16.88
N VAL A 259 -6.19 -31.49 -16.79
CA VAL A 259 -6.61 -30.63 -17.90
C VAL A 259 -5.54 -30.54 -18.97
N VAL A 260 -4.27 -30.40 -18.56
CA VAL A 260 -3.12 -30.36 -19.48
C VAL A 260 -2.99 -31.70 -20.23
N GLU A 261 -3.09 -32.83 -19.52
CA GLU A 261 -3.09 -34.16 -20.13
C GLU A 261 -4.27 -34.33 -21.11
N LYS A 262 -5.48 -33.92 -20.71
CA LYS A 262 -6.69 -34.14 -21.53
C LYS A 262 -6.74 -33.30 -22.81
N VAL A 263 -6.15 -32.10 -22.80
CA VAL A 263 -6.08 -31.21 -23.98
C VAL A 263 -4.79 -31.39 -24.78
N GLY A 264 -3.75 -31.92 -24.14
CA GLY A 264 -2.44 -32.16 -24.73
C GLY A 264 -1.59 -30.90 -24.91
N SER A 265 -0.48 -31.05 -25.65
CA SER A 265 0.42 -29.96 -25.99
C SER A 265 -0.31 -28.80 -26.68
N ASN A 266 0.19 -27.59 -26.44
CA ASN A 266 -0.35 -26.33 -26.95
C ASN A 266 -1.68 -25.86 -26.34
N LEU A 267 -2.09 -26.35 -25.16
CA LEU A 267 -3.12 -25.67 -24.35
C LEU A 267 -2.65 -24.24 -24.02
N GLN A 268 -3.37 -23.24 -24.51
CA GLN A 268 -3.00 -21.83 -24.38
C GLN A 268 -3.43 -21.21 -23.04
N ILE A 269 -4.63 -21.58 -22.56
CA ILE A 269 -5.21 -21.00 -21.34
C ILE A 269 -6.28 -21.89 -20.70
N ILE A 270 -6.33 -21.91 -19.38
CA ILE A 270 -7.46 -22.45 -18.61
C ILE A 270 -8.25 -21.27 -18.04
N VAL A 271 -9.53 -21.19 -18.42
CA VAL A 271 -10.48 -20.19 -17.90
C VAL A 271 -11.19 -20.81 -16.70
N CYS A 272 -11.19 -20.13 -15.54
CA CYS A 272 -11.76 -20.69 -14.32
C CYS A 272 -12.96 -19.87 -13.81
N ALA A 273 -14.16 -20.43 -13.86
CA ALA A 273 -15.33 -19.83 -13.25
C ALA A 273 -15.31 -20.05 -11.73
N MET A 274 -15.61 -19.03 -10.95
CA MET A 274 -15.68 -19.12 -9.49
C MET A 274 -16.93 -18.39 -9.00
N THR A 275 -17.70 -18.94 -8.05
CA THR A 275 -18.84 -18.20 -7.49
C THR A 275 -18.37 -17.02 -6.63
N ASN A 276 -17.32 -17.21 -5.83
CA ASN A 276 -16.87 -16.25 -4.82
C ASN A 276 -15.34 -16.14 -4.76
N LYS A 277 -14.83 -15.05 -4.17
CA LYS A 277 -13.41 -14.93 -3.82
C LYS A 277 -13.04 -15.95 -2.75
N HIS A 278 -11.91 -16.63 -2.91
CA HIS A 278 -11.41 -17.61 -1.95
C HIS A 278 -9.93 -17.40 -1.65
N ARG A 279 -9.49 -17.59 -0.39
CA ARG A 279 -8.09 -17.36 0.02
C ARG A 279 -7.11 -18.29 -0.70
N GLY A 280 -7.55 -19.53 -0.97
CA GLY A 280 -6.79 -20.52 -1.72
C GLY A 280 -6.62 -20.24 -3.22
N TYR A 281 -7.22 -19.18 -3.77
CA TYR A 281 -6.94 -18.71 -5.13
C TYR A 281 -5.43 -18.50 -5.37
N LYS A 282 -4.69 -18.11 -4.33
CA LYS A 282 -3.22 -17.99 -4.39
C LYS A 282 -2.52 -19.33 -4.72
N TYR A 283 -3.10 -20.47 -4.33
CA TYR A 283 -2.53 -21.79 -4.60
C TYR A 283 -2.80 -22.22 -6.04
N LEU A 284 -4.02 -22.01 -6.56
CA LEU A 284 -4.29 -22.20 -7.99
C LEU A 284 -3.28 -21.40 -8.82
N LYS A 285 -3.06 -20.14 -8.42
CA LYS A 285 -2.13 -19.26 -9.12
C LYS A 285 -0.67 -19.63 -9.00
N TRP A 286 -0.22 -20.03 -7.82
CA TRP A 286 1.13 -20.53 -7.64
C TRP A 286 1.36 -21.79 -8.49
N ILE A 287 0.54 -22.83 -8.32
CA ILE A 287 0.65 -24.09 -9.08
C ILE A 287 0.61 -23.84 -10.60
N SER A 288 -0.34 -23.03 -11.09
CA SER A 288 -0.44 -22.77 -12.53
C SER A 288 0.72 -21.97 -13.08
N ASP A 289 1.17 -20.94 -12.36
CA ASP A 289 2.15 -19.98 -12.87
C ASP A 289 3.61 -20.42 -12.60
N THR A 290 3.88 -21.35 -11.67
CA THR A 290 5.25 -21.88 -11.37
C THR A 290 5.44 -23.37 -11.64
N GLU A 291 4.57 -24.24 -11.15
CA GLU A 291 4.82 -25.70 -11.21
C GLU A 291 4.43 -26.30 -12.58
N ILE A 292 3.25 -25.93 -13.09
CA ILE A 292 2.70 -26.47 -14.34
C ILE A 292 3.02 -25.57 -15.56
N GLY A 293 3.26 -24.28 -15.33
CA GLY A 293 3.58 -23.31 -16.39
C GLY A 293 2.41 -23.01 -17.34
N ILE A 294 1.16 -23.16 -16.88
CA ILE A 294 -0.06 -22.93 -17.68
C ILE A 294 -0.76 -21.61 -17.32
N VAL A 295 -1.09 -20.83 -18.36
CA VAL A 295 -1.82 -19.57 -18.20
C VAL A 295 -3.24 -19.85 -17.67
N THR A 296 -3.60 -19.22 -16.54
CA THR A 296 -4.96 -19.30 -15.98
C THR A 296 -5.67 -17.95 -15.91
N GLN A 297 -6.96 -17.90 -16.28
CA GLN A 297 -7.81 -16.71 -16.18
C GLN A 297 -9.09 -16.98 -15.40
N CYS A 298 -9.01 -16.77 -14.08
CA CYS A 298 -10.13 -16.94 -13.18
C CYS A 298 -11.03 -15.69 -13.12
N TYR A 299 -12.34 -15.89 -13.01
CA TYR A 299 -13.37 -14.84 -13.01
C TYR A 299 -14.54 -15.20 -12.07
N LEU A 300 -15.40 -14.22 -11.76
CA LEU A 300 -16.56 -14.44 -10.90
C LEU A 300 -17.82 -14.66 -11.75
N SER A 301 -18.47 -15.82 -11.62
CA SER A 301 -19.64 -16.19 -12.43
C SER A 301 -20.83 -15.26 -12.24
N THR A 302 -20.97 -14.62 -11.06
CA THR A 302 -22.07 -13.71 -10.70
C THR A 302 -22.28 -12.51 -11.64
N ASN A 303 -21.28 -12.13 -12.44
CA ASN A 303 -21.43 -11.13 -13.50
C ASN A 303 -21.67 -11.75 -14.89
N ALA A 304 -21.19 -12.97 -15.13
CA ALA A 304 -21.39 -13.73 -16.36
C ALA A 304 -22.83 -14.24 -16.48
N ASN A 305 -23.37 -14.83 -15.41
CA ASN A 305 -24.75 -15.36 -15.28
C ASN A 305 -25.84 -14.27 -15.28
N ARG A 306 -25.51 -12.99 -15.53
CA ARG A 306 -26.50 -11.93 -15.61
C ARG A 306 -27.18 -11.97 -16.97
N SER A 307 -28.50 -11.75 -16.98
CA SER A 307 -29.29 -11.58 -18.20
C SER A 307 -28.61 -10.59 -19.17
N PRO A 308 -28.63 -10.85 -20.50
CA PRO A 308 -27.95 -10.02 -21.49
C PRO A 308 -28.25 -8.52 -21.34
N ASN A 309 -27.22 -7.73 -21.01
CA ASN A 309 -27.34 -6.28 -20.89
C ASN A 309 -25.96 -5.61 -21.01
N LYS A 310 -25.92 -4.28 -21.08
CA LYS A 310 -24.68 -3.49 -21.23
C LYS A 310 -23.63 -3.77 -20.15
N LYS A 311 -24.02 -4.04 -18.89
CA LYS A 311 -23.08 -4.37 -17.80
C LYS A 311 -22.49 -5.79 -17.96
N ASN A 312 -23.27 -6.73 -18.49
CA ASN A 312 -22.79 -8.08 -18.84
C ASN A 312 -21.85 -8.03 -20.04
N ALA A 313 -22.19 -7.30 -21.11
CA ALA A 313 -21.30 -7.09 -22.26
C ALA A 313 -19.95 -6.48 -21.86
N HIS A 314 -19.94 -5.41 -21.05
CA HIS A 314 -18.70 -4.83 -20.52
C HIS A 314 -17.92 -5.77 -19.59
N TYR A 315 -18.58 -6.73 -18.93
CA TYR A 315 -17.89 -7.74 -18.14
C TYR A 315 -17.08 -8.68 -19.03
N PHE A 316 -17.68 -9.15 -20.12
CA PHE A 316 -17.02 -9.99 -21.12
C PHE A 316 -15.95 -9.23 -21.91
N ASP A 317 -16.13 -7.94 -22.23
CA ASP A 317 -15.09 -7.09 -22.82
C ASP A 317 -13.83 -7.05 -21.93
N ASN A 318 -14.02 -6.79 -20.63
CA ASN A 318 -12.92 -6.78 -19.67
C ASN A 318 -12.29 -8.17 -19.46
N LEU A 319 -13.05 -9.25 -19.65
CA LEU A 319 -12.52 -10.61 -19.61
C LEU A 319 -11.66 -10.90 -20.85
N ALA A 320 -12.13 -10.54 -22.03
CA ALA A 320 -11.39 -10.66 -23.30
C ALA A 320 -10.08 -9.86 -23.30
N LEU A 321 -10.11 -8.59 -22.85
CA LEU A 321 -8.91 -7.76 -22.68
C LEU A 321 -7.86 -8.40 -21.77
N LYS A 322 -8.29 -9.11 -20.72
CA LYS A 322 -7.40 -9.84 -19.80
C LYS A 322 -6.89 -11.16 -20.37
N ILE A 323 -7.66 -11.83 -21.22
CA ILE A 323 -7.23 -13.03 -21.96
C ILE A 323 -6.15 -12.62 -22.97
N ASN A 324 -6.40 -11.60 -23.79
CA ASN A 324 -5.43 -11.13 -24.80
C ASN A 324 -4.08 -10.78 -24.17
N ALA A 325 -4.08 -9.97 -23.10
CA ALA A 325 -2.85 -9.59 -22.39
C ALA A 325 -2.09 -10.80 -21.79
N LYS A 326 -2.80 -11.84 -21.36
CA LYS A 326 -2.20 -13.08 -20.84
C LYS A 326 -1.63 -14.00 -21.91
N LEU A 327 -2.17 -13.92 -23.12
CA LEU A 327 -1.62 -14.56 -24.32
C LEU A 327 -0.54 -13.71 -25.01
N GLN A 328 -0.02 -12.68 -24.31
CA GLN A 328 1.03 -11.77 -24.78
C GLN A 328 0.58 -10.86 -25.95
N GLY A 329 -0.73 -10.62 -26.09
CA GLY A 329 -1.29 -9.62 -27.00
C GLY A 329 -1.30 -8.21 -26.42
N SER A 330 -1.36 -7.22 -27.30
CA SER A 330 -1.40 -5.80 -26.94
C SER A 330 -2.77 -5.19 -27.22
N ASN A 331 -3.40 -4.67 -26.17
CA ASN A 331 -4.73 -4.05 -26.25
C ASN A 331 -4.68 -2.61 -26.79
N ILE A 332 -3.61 -1.86 -26.50
CA ILE A 332 -3.47 -0.44 -26.80
C ILE A 332 -2.01 -0.10 -27.18
N LYS A 333 -1.82 0.91 -28.04
CA LYS A 333 -0.52 1.55 -28.29
C LYS A 333 -0.67 3.05 -28.03
N LEU A 334 0.37 3.70 -27.51
CA LEU A 334 0.39 5.16 -27.42
C LEU A 334 0.40 5.76 -28.84
N ASN A 335 -0.25 6.91 -29.00
CA ASN A 335 0.05 7.79 -30.13
C ASN A 335 1.44 8.38 -29.89
N GLU A 336 2.26 8.39 -30.93
CA GLU A 336 3.60 9.02 -30.93
C GLU A 336 3.43 10.52 -31.24
#